data_AF-A0AAU4N7Q6-F1
#
_entry.id   AF-A0AAU4N7Q6-F1
#
_cell.length_a   1.000
_cell.length_b   1.000
_cell.length_c   1.000
_cell.angle_alpha   90.00
_cell.angle_beta   90.00
_cell.angle_gamma   90.00
#
_symmetry.space_group_name_H-M   'P 1'
#
loop_
_entity.id
_entity.type
_entity.pdbx_description
1 polymer ?
#
loop_
_entity_poly.entity_id
_entity_poly.type
_entity_poly.pdbx_seq_one_letter_code
_entity_poly.pdbx_strand_id
1 'polypeptide(L)'
;MSWRVARCLDVLLRQIDGRFPHRDRASDGAIGDADHQKRDSDHNPWYGPGIVTARDFTHDLVNGVDIGPFTRELAETRDRRIKYIIANGLILDSRSWQWNPYHGNNPHTRHFHLSVVADPVCDDTSPWAVPTLGEVPSEGGDDANPAMFTTWGTSVNVRAEPRLDAAVVRVLPGPTRVHVRCQTHGDLVRAAGLTNDAWSFVPDLGGYVSNIFVDHPDAWLPGVDEC
;
A
#
# COMPACT_ATOMS: atom_id res chain seq x y z
N MET A 1 -9.97 -28.10 4.02
CA MET A 1 -9.08 -27.67 2.90
C MET A 1 -8.56 -26.28 3.24
N SER A 2 -7.27 -26.02 3.08
CA SER A 2 -6.69 -24.69 3.28
C SER A 2 -7.04 -23.82 2.08
N TRP A 3 -7.61 -22.65 2.31
CA TRP A 3 -7.82 -21.63 1.29
C TRP A 3 -7.04 -20.37 1.63
N ARG A 4 -6.84 -19.51 0.64
CA ARG A 4 -6.30 -18.16 0.83
C ARG A 4 -6.88 -17.19 -0.20
N VAL A 5 -6.74 -15.90 0.06
CA VAL A 5 -7.03 -14.86 -0.93
C VAL A 5 -5.87 -14.74 -1.92
N ALA A 6 -6.17 -14.31 -3.14
CA ALA A 6 -5.18 -13.92 -4.14
C ALA A 6 -4.27 -12.81 -3.56
N ARG A 7 -2.94 -12.96 -3.67
CA ARG A 7 -1.99 -12.09 -2.95
C ARG A 7 -2.08 -10.63 -3.38
N CYS A 8 -2.45 -10.34 -4.63
CA CYS A 8 -2.64 -8.96 -5.07
C CYS A 8 -3.75 -8.25 -4.29
N LEU A 9 -4.84 -8.94 -3.94
CA LEU A 9 -5.94 -8.35 -3.14
C LEU A 9 -5.51 -8.05 -1.71
N ASP A 10 -4.61 -8.86 -1.14
CA ASP A 10 -4.01 -8.58 0.17
C ASP A 10 -3.04 -7.38 0.12
N VAL A 11 -2.34 -7.19 -1.00
CA VAL A 11 -1.52 -5.98 -1.24
C VAL A 11 -2.42 -4.74 -1.27
N LEU A 12 -3.53 -4.77 -2.01
CA LEU A 12 -4.48 -3.65 -2.07
C LEU A 12 -5.03 -3.32 -0.68
N LEU A 13 -5.41 -4.35 0.09
CA LEU A 13 -5.90 -4.18 1.46
C LEU A 13 -4.88 -3.48 2.34
N ARG A 14 -3.61 -3.92 2.31
CA ARG A 14 -2.52 -3.28 3.05
C ARG A 14 -2.27 -1.85 2.63
N GLN A 15 -2.32 -1.53 1.33
CA GLN A 15 -2.16 -0.15 0.85
C GLN A 15 -3.30 0.74 1.34
N ILE A 16 -4.55 0.26 1.28
CA ILE A 16 -5.72 0.99 1.81
C ILE A 16 -5.58 1.18 3.33
N ASP A 17 -5.21 0.14 4.08
CA ASP A 17 -5.03 0.23 5.53
C ASP A 17 -3.86 1.16 5.92
N GLY A 18 -2.76 1.15 5.18
CA GLY A 18 -1.64 2.06 5.40
C GLY A 18 -2.03 3.51 5.13
N ARG A 19 -2.82 3.76 4.07
CA ARG A 19 -3.28 5.10 3.71
C ARG A 19 -4.37 5.64 4.63
N PHE A 20 -5.23 4.75 5.13
CA PHE A 20 -6.41 5.07 5.95
C PHE A 20 -6.44 4.17 7.20
N PRO A 21 -5.51 4.35 8.16
CA PRO A 21 -5.34 3.43 9.29
C PRO A 21 -6.58 3.31 10.18
N HIS A 22 -7.36 4.38 10.27
CA HIS A 22 -8.56 4.47 11.11
C HIS A 22 -9.86 4.08 10.40
N ARG A 23 -9.81 3.61 9.15
CA ARG A 23 -11.01 3.24 8.42
C ARG A 23 -11.80 2.12 9.09
N ASP A 24 -13.10 2.17 8.89
CA ASP A 24 -14.00 1.06 9.12
C ASP A 24 -13.63 -0.12 8.20
N ARG A 25 -13.85 -1.32 8.74
CA ARG A 25 -13.59 -2.62 8.11
C ARG A 25 -14.82 -3.53 8.17
N ALA A 26 -15.98 -3.01 8.62
CA ALA A 26 -17.19 -3.80 8.86
C ALA A 26 -17.73 -4.53 7.62
N SER A 27 -17.41 -4.06 6.42
CA SER A 27 -17.78 -4.69 5.15
C SER A 27 -16.59 -5.30 4.40
N ASP A 28 -15.42 -5.42 5.04
CA ASP A 28 -14.30 -6.13 4.42
C ASP A 28 -14.63 -7.63 4.38
N GLY A 29 -14.54 -8.21 3.19
CA GLY A 29 -14.98 -9.57 2.93
C GLY A 29 -14.01 -10.31 2.02
N ALA A 30 -13.71 -11.56 2.33
CA ALA A 30 -12.82 -12.40 1.52
C ALA A 30 -13.52 -13.68 1.08
N ILE A 31 -14.06 -14.44 2.04
CA ILE A 31 -14.72 -15.72 1.76
C ILE A 31 -16.23 -15.59 1.89
N GLY A 32 -16.96 -16.20 0.97
CA GLY A 32 -18.41 -16.35 1.07
C GLY A 32 -18.79 -17.24 2.26
N ASP A 33 -19.95 -16.98 2.88
CA ASP A 33 -20.49 -17.89 3.89
C ASP A 33 -20.81 -19.28 3.29
N ALA A 34 -21.15 -20.25 4.14
CA ALA A 34 -21.41 -21.62 3.71
C ALA A 34 -22.58 -21.76 2.70
N ASP A 35 -23.50 -20.79 2.66
CA ASP A 35 -24.60 -20.77 1.70
C ASP A 35 -24.18 -20.13 0.37
N HIS A 36 -23.32 -19.12 0.41
CA HIS A 36 -22.69 -18.48 -0.76
C HIS A 36 -21.69 -19.42 -1.45
N GLN A 37 -21.03 -20.29 -0.68
CA GLN A 37 -20.14 -21.36 -1.19
C GLN A 37 -20.86 -22.39 -2.07
N LYS A 38 -22.19 -22.43 -2.06
CA LYS A 38 -22.99 -23.33 -2.92
C LYS A 38 -23.19 -22.78 -4.34
N ARG A 39 -22.77 -21.54 -4.61
CA ARG A 39 -22.91 -20.86 -5.90
C ARG A 39 -21.56 -20.76 -6.61
N ASP A 40 -21.58 -20.51 -7.91
CA ASP A 40 -20.36 -20.10 -8.62
C ASP A 40 -20.05 -18.64 -8.26
N SER A 41 -18.92 -18.41 -7.58
CA SER A 41 -18.54 -17.07 -7.09
C SER A 41 -17.03 -16.97 -6.86
N ASP A 42 -16.47 -15.81 -7.21
CA ASP A 42 -15.06 -15.50 -6.98
C ASP A 42 -14.71 -15.37 -5.47
N HIS A 43 -15.70 -15.30 -4.58
CA HIS A 43 -15.54 -15.39 -3.12
C HIS A 43 -15.39 -16.83 -2.59
N ASN A 44 -15.42 -17.83 -3.48
CA ASN A 44 -15.20 -19.22 -3.11
C ASN A 44 -13.74 -19.62 -3.36
N PRO A 45 -13.20 -20.61 -2.64
CA PRO A 45 -11.86 -21.12 -2.90
C PRO A 45 -11.90 -22.04 -4.12
N TRP A 46 -11.84 -21.46 -5.31
CA TRP A 46 -12.13 -22.17 -6.56
C TRP A 46 -10.92 -22.27 -7.51
N TYR A 47 -9.99 -21.31 -7.45
CA TYR A 47 -8.84 -21.28 -8.35
C TYR A 47 -7.64 -22.05 -7.76
N GLY A 48 -7.03 -22.94 -8.55
CA GLY A 48 -5.81 -23.65 -8.17
C GLY A 48 -5.90 -24.37 -6.81
N PRO A 49 -4.96 -24.14 -5.86
CA PRO A 49 -4.93 -24.85 -4.57
C PRO A 49 -6.01 -24.39 -3.56
N GLY A 50 -7.07 -23.72 -4.01
CA GLY A 50 -8.10 -23.12 -3.15
C GLY A 50 -7.93 -21.61 -2.95
N ILE A 51 -7.64 -20.89 -4.03
CA ILE A 51 -7.50 -19.43 -4.04
C ILE A 51 -8.87 -18.79 -4.25
N VAL A 52 -9.16 -17.79 -3.42
CA VAL A 52 -10.30 -16.90 -3.52
C VAL A 52 -9.86 -15.64 -4.29
N THR A 53 -10.54 -15.34 -5.40
CA THR A 53 -10.16 -14.29 -6.35
C THR A 53 -10.98 -13.01 -6.21
N ALA A 54 -11.79 -12.89 -5.15
CA ALA A 54 -12.54 -11.70 -4.81
C ALA A 54 -12.25 -11.17 -3.41
N ARG A 55 -12.37 -9.86 -3.24
CA ARG A 55 -12.37 -9.17 -1.96
C ARG A 55 -13.30 -7.96 -1.98
N ASP A 56 -14.02 -7.78 -0.88
CA ASP A 56 -14.81 -6.59 -0.59
C ASP A 56 -14.01 -5.65 0.31
N PHE A 57 -14.13 -4.35 0.08
CA PHE A 57 -13.42 -3.30 0.80
C PHE A 57 -14.41 -2.22 1.25
N THR A 58 -14.44 -1.96 2.55
CA THR A 58 -15.42 -1.10 3.21
C THR A 58 -15.37 0.35 2.69
N HIS A 59 -16.55 0.92 2.45
CA HIS A 59 -16.73 2.35 2.24
C HIS A 59 -16.76 3.08 3.56
N ASP A 60 -15.95 4.12 3.70
CA ASP A 60 -15.89 4.93 4.91
C ASP A 60 -15.45 6.37 4.59
N LEU A 61 -16.42 7.22 4.24
CA LEU A 61 -16.16 8.65 4.02
C LEU A 61 -15.58 9.36 5.24
N VAL A 62 -15.92 8.92 6.45
CA VAL A 62 -15.48 9.59 7.68
C VAL A 62 -13.98 9.46 7.84
N ASN A 63 -13.42 8.30 7.48
CA ASN A 63 -11.98 8.04 7.54
C ASN A 63 -11.28 8.06 6.16
N GLY A 64 -11.94 8.63 5.14
CA GLY A 64 -11.32 8.97 3.86
C GLY A 64 -11.42 7.94 2.74
N VAL A 65 -12.11 6.81 2.94
CA VAL A 65 -12.33 5.78 1.91
C VAL A 65 -13.64 6.05 1.15
N ASP A 66 -13.55 6.90 0.12
CA ASP A 66 -14.64 7.09 -0.83
C ASP A 66 -14.55 6.09 -1.99
N ILE A 67 -15.47 5.13 -2.04
CA ILE A 67 -15.47 4.06 -3.05
C ILE A 67 -15.78 4.59 -4.45
N GLY A 68 -16.44 5.74 -4.57
CA GLY A 68 -16.80 6.32 -5.87
C GLY A 68 -15.57 6.77 -6.68
N PRO A 69 -14.77 7.73 -6.18
CA PRO A 69 -13.51 8.12 -6.80
C PRO A 69 -12.49 6.97 -6.84
N PHE A 70 -12.34 6.23 -5.74
CA PHE A 70 -11.33 5.17 -5.62
C PHE A 70 -11.48 4.09 -6.71
N THR A 71 -12.70 3.61 -6.96
CA THR A 71 -12.92 2.57 -7.98
C THR A 71 -12.79 3.07 -9.41
N ARG A 72 -13.03 4.37 -9.66
CA ARG A 72 -12.75 4.99 -10.96
C ARG A 72 -11.25 5.06 -11.22
N GLU A 73 -10.49 5.54 -10.25
CA GLU A 73 -9.03 5.57 -10.30
C GLU A 73 -8.45 4.16 -10.51
N LEU A 74 -8.94 3.17 -9.76
CA LEU A 74 -8.54 1.77 -9.94
C LEU A 74 -8.86 1.27 -11.35
N ALA A 75 -10.03 1.58 -11.91
CA ALA A 75 -10.39 1.20 -13.28
C ALA A 75 -9.53 1.90 -14.34
N GLU A 76 -9.09 3.14 -14.11
CA GLU A 76 -8.23 3.91 -15.02
C GLU A 76 -6.83 3.29 -15.16
N THR A 77 -6.32 2.62 -14.13
CA THR A 77 -5.04 1.89 -14.21
C THR A 77 -5.02 0.81 -15.28
N ARG A 78 -6.20 0.27 -15.61
CA ARG A 78 -6.37 -0.93 -16.45
C ARG A 78 -5.49 -2.10 -16.05
N ASP A 79 -5.25 -2.24 -14.74
CA ASP A 79 -4.38 -3.28 -14.20
C ASP A 79 -4.83 -4.67 -14.70
N ARG A 80 -3.88 -5.42 -15.28
CA ARG A 80 -4.10 -6.73 -15.89
C ARG A 80 -4.69 -7.77 -14.93
N ARG A 81 -4.55 -7.54 -13.61
CA ARG A 81 -5.13 -8.39 -12.57
C ARG A 81 -6.64 -8.27 -12.50
N ILE A 82 -7.22 -7.13 -12.89
CA ILE A 82 -8.65 -6.87 -12.71
C ILE A 82 -9.48 -7.74 -13.67
N LYS A 83 -10.43 -8.49 -13.09
CA LYS A 83 -11.50 -9.17 -13.83
C LYS A 83 -12.72 -8.26 -13.94
N TYR A 84 -13.21 -7.77 -12.80
CA TYR A 84 -14.29 -6.78 -12.74
C TYR A 84 -14.33 -6.07 -11.37
N ILE A 85 -14.97 -4.90 -11.34
CA ILE A 85 -15.20 -4.07 -10.15
C ILE A 85 -16.70 -3.80 -10.03
N ILE A 86 -17.26 -3.87 -8.82
CA ILE A 86 -18.65 -3.48 -8.53
C ILE A 86 -18.66 -2.45 -7.40
N ALA A 87 -19.29 -1.31 -7.63
CA ALA A 87 -19.47 -0.26 -6.61
C ALA A 87 -20.67 0.62 -6.96
N ASN A 88 -21.41 1.08 -5.96
CA ASN A 88 -22.51 2.05 -6.10
C ASN A 88 -23.55 1.67 -7.17
N GLY A 89 -23.89 0.40 -7.27
CA GLY A 89 -24.85 -0.12 -8.26
C GLY A 89 -24.33 -0.11 -9.69
N LEU A 90 -23.00 -0.02 -9.87
CA LEU A 90 -22.34 -0.08 -11.17
C LEU A 90 -21.36 -1.25 -11.20
N ILE A 91 -21.14 -1.80 -12.39
CA ILE A 91 -20.15 -2.84 -12.67
C ILE A 91 -19.30 -2.42 -13.88
N LEU A 92 -18.00 -2.64 -13.79
CA LEU A 92 -17.06 -2.54 -14.90
C LEU A 92 -16.28 -3.85 -14.99
N ASP A 93 -16.11 -4.37 -16.20
CA ASP A 93 -15.26 -5.55 -16.46
C ASP A 93 -14.13 -5.24 -17.42
N SER A 94 -13.06 -6.01 -17.34
CA SER A 94 -11.82 -5.77 -18.09
C SER A 94 -11.91 -6.05 -19.60
N ARG A 95 -13.04 -6.55 -20.11
CA ARG A 95 -13.26 -6.72 -21.56
C ARG A 95 -13.65 -5.40 -22.22
N SER A 96 -14.41 -4.55 -21.52
CA SER A 96 -14.92 -3.29 -22.06
C SER A 96 -14.32 -2.04 -21.41
N TRP A 97 -13.91 -2.14 -20.13
CA TRP A 97 -13.55 -0.99 -19.29
C TRP A 97 -14.64 0.10 -19.27
N GLN A 98 -15.91 -0.30 -19.40
CA GLN A 98 -17.07 0.58 -19.35
C GLN A 98 -17.91 0.28 -18.10
N TRP A 99 -18.30 1.34 -17.40
CA TRP A 99 -19.23 1.25 -16.28
C TRP A 99 -20.65 1.05 -16.80
N ASN A 100 -21.29 -0.04 -16.37
CA ASN A 100 -22.66 -0.40 -16.69
C ASN A 100 -23.49 -0.51 -15.41
N PRO A 101 -24.83 -0.36 -15.46
CA PRO A 101 -25.69 -0.67 -14.34
C PRO A 101 -25.50 -2.10 -13.83
N TYR A 102 -25.38 -2.26 -12.52
CA TYR A 102 -25.34 -3.55 -11.84
C TYR A 102 -26.70 -3.88 -11.24
N HIS A 103 -27.20 -5.08 -11.52
CA HIS A 103 -28.55 -5.51 -11.14
C HIS A 103 -28.58 -6.64 -10.10
N GLY A 104 -27.44 -6.96 -9.48
CA GLY A 104 -27.40 -7.95 -8.40
C GLY A 104 -28.03 -7.43 -7.10
N ASN A 105 -28.45 -8.36 -6.24
CA ASN A 105 -29.21 -8.05 -5.02
C ASN A 105 -28.50 -7.11 -4.04
N ASN A 106 -27.17 -7.21 -3.92
CA ASN A 106 -26.37 -6.28 -3.13
C ASN A 106 -25.88 -5.16 -4.04
N PRO A 107 -26.29 -3.89 -3.85
CA PRO A 107 -25.89 -2.80 -4.73
C PRO A 107 -24.47 -2.25 -4.46
N HIS A 108 -23.71 -2.80 -3.50
CA HIS A 108 -22.33 -2.39 -3.22
C HIS A 108 -22.19 -0.88 -2.90
N THR A 109 -23.06 -0.36 -2.02
CA THR A 109 -23.03 1.03 -1.53
C THR A 109 -22.30 1.19 -0.20
N ARG A 110 -21.94 0.07 0.45
CA ARG A 110 -21.21 0.02 1.73
C ARG A 110 -19.79 -0.51 1.60
N HIS A 111 -19.43 -1.00 0.43
CA HIS A 111 -18.12 -1.51 0.06
C HIS A 111 -18.04 -1.50 -1.47
N PHE A 112 -16.82 -1.51 -2.01
CA PHE A 112 -16.64 -1.98 -3.38
C PHE A 112 -16.20 -3.45 -3.36
N HIS A 113 -16.59 -4.16 -4.41
CA HIS A 113 -16.13 -5.51 -4.69
C HIS A 113 -15.12 -5.47 -5.82
N LEU A 114 -13.99 -6.13 -5.63
CA LEU A 114 -12.99 -6.35 -6.67
C LEU A 114 -12.78 -7.84 -6.86
N SER A 115 -12.99 -8.29 -8.09
CA SER A 115 -12.59 -9.61 -8.54
C SER A 115 -11.37 -9.51 -9.46
N VAL A 116 -10.39 -10.37 -9.23
CA VAL A 116 -9.20 -10.53 -10.07
C VAL A 116 -9.30 -11.79 -10.94
N VAL A 117 -8.52 -11.81 -12.01
CA VAL A 117 -8.54 -12.92 -12.98
C VAL A 117 -8.07 -14.22 -12.34
N ALA A 118 -8.63 -15.35 -12.78
CA ALA A 118 -8.21 -16.68 -12.35
C ALA A 118 -7.02 -17.17 -13.16
N ASP A 119 -5.90 -16.50 -12.94
CA ASP A 119 -4.63 -16.68 -13.64
C ASP A 119 -3.50 -16.47 -12.61
N PRO A 120 -2.29 -17.03 -12.79
CA PRO A 120 -1.20 -16.84 -11.84
C PRO A 120 -0.88 -15.38 -11.52
N VAL A 121 -1.22 -14.43 -12.41
CA VAL A 121 -1.11 -13.00 -12.15
C VAL A 121 -1.94 -12.51 -10.95
N CYS A 122 -2.95 -13.25 -10.49
CA CYS A 122 -3.67 -12.90 -9.25
C CYS A 122 -2.78 -12.94 -8.00
N ASP A 123 -1.61 -13.57 -8.07
CA ASP A 123 -0.61 -13.55 -7.01
C ASP A 123 0.52 -12.55 -7.24
N ASP A 124 0.45 -11.75 -8.30
CA ASP A 124 1.39 -10.67 -8.55
C ASP A 124 1.25 -9.59 -7.45
N THR A 125 2.32 -9.45 -6.66
CA THR A 125 2.37 -8.58 -5.48
C THR A 125 2.83 -7.16 -5.78
N SER A 126 3.04 -6.78 -7.05
CA SER A 126 3.37 -5.40 -7.39
C SER A 126 2.30 -4.44 -6.84
N PRO A 127 2.66 -3.28 -6.28
CA PRO A 127 1.70 -2.36 -5.68
C PRO A 127 0.59 -1.95 -6.66
N TRP A 128 -0.62 -1.68 -6.16
CA TRP A 128 -1.69 -1.13 -6.98
C TRP A 128 -1.49 0.36 -7.20
N ALA A 129 -1.32 0.75 -8.46
CA ALA A 129 -1.04 2.12 -8.91
C ALA A 129 -2.28 3.04 -8.89
N VAL A 130 -2.95 3.11 -7.74
CA VAL A 130 -4.14 3.95 -7.54
C VAL A 130 -3.72 5.30 -6.95
N PRO A 131 -3.94 6.45 -7.62
CA PRO A 131 -3.55 7.78 -7.14
C PRO A 131 -3.94 8.08 -5.68
N THR A 132 -5.15 7.71 -5.24
CA THR A 132 -5.62 7.89 -3.85
C THR A 132 -4.71 7.23 -2.80
N LEU A 133 -4.01 6.15 -3.16
CA LEU A 133 -3.11 5.42 -2.26
C LEU A 133 -1.70 6.04 -2.18
N GLY A 134 -1.45 7.13 -2.90
CA GLY A 134 -0.12 7.72 -3.07
C GLY A 134 0.58 7.18 -4.32
N GLU A 135 1.63 7.88 -4.77
CA GLU A 135 2.43 7.45 -5.93
C GLU A 135 2.96 6.03 -5.70
N VAL A 136 2.60 5.10 -6.59
CA VAL A 136 3.30 3.83 -6.69
C VAL A 136 4.67 4.09 -7.30
N PRO A 137 5.76 3.63 -6.68
CA PRO A 137 7.03 3.51 -7.37
C PRO A 137 6.78 2.62 -8.58
N SER A 138 6.77 3.21 -9.77
CA SER A 138 6.63 2.49 -11.03
C SER A 138 7.72 1.43 -11.12
N GLU A 139 7.36 0.15 -11.14
CA GLU A 139 8.30 -0.90 -11.49
C GLU A 139 8.69 -0.75 -12.97
N GLY A 140 9.99 -0.57 -13.23
CA GLY A 140 10.60 -0.89 -14.52
C GLY A 140 10.92 0.29 -15.44
N GLY A 141 11.73 1.23 -14.95
CA GLY A 141 12.54 2.13 -15.78
C GLY A 141 13.80 2.47 -15.02
N ASP A 142 14.95 2.08 -15.57
CA ASP A 142 16.28 2.16 -14.97
C ASP A 142 16.58 3.51 -14.29
N ASP A 143 17.23 3.41 -13.12
CA ASP A 143 17.93 4.44 -12.37
C ASP A 143 17.20 5.76 -12.03
N ALA A 144 16.95 5.92 -10.72
CA ALA A 144 16.68 7.17 -9.99
C ALA A 144 15.21 7.58 -9.77
N ASN A 145 14.58 6.96 -8.76
CA ASN A 145 13.77 7.74 -7.82
C ASN A 145 13.83 7.15 -6.40
N PRO A 146 14.85 7.49 -5.60
CA PRO A 146 14.93 7.03 -4.22
C PRO A 146 13.76 7.48 -3.35
N ALA A 147 13.45 6.65 -2.35
CA ALA A 147 12.25 6.82 -1.54
C ALA A 147 12.30 8.15 -0.77
N MET A 148 11.31 9.00 -1.02
CA MET A 148 11.18 10.32 -0.40
C MET A 148 10.43 10.21 0.92
N PHE A 149 11.07 10.60 2.01
CA PHE A 149 10.48 10.67 3.34
C PHE A 149 10.49 12.09 3.88
N THR A 150 9.82 12.33 5.00
CA THR A 150 9.89 13.60 5.73
C THR A 150 10.53 13.35 7.08
N THR A 151 11.44 14.21 7.54
CA THR A 151 11.93 14.16 8.92
C THR A 151 10.97 14.86 9.87
N TRP A 152 11.01 14.52 11.16
CA TRP A 152 10.31 15.27 12.21
C TRP A 152 11.29 15.96 13.17
N GLY A 153 10.75 16.89 13.96
CA GLY A 153 11.53 17.64 14.95
C GLY A 153 12.31 18.82 14.35
N THR A 154 13.11 19.45 15.20
CA THR A 154 13.99 20.57 14.85
C THR A 154 15.42 20.22 15.24
N SER A 155 16.39 20.82 14.55
CA SER A 155 17.82 20.59 14.78
C SER A 155 18.27 19.13 14.60
N VAL A 156 17.72 18.44 13.59
CA VAL A 156 18.13 17.06 13.26
C VAL A 156 19.50 17.08 12.58
N ASN A 157 20.45 16.31 13.11
CA ASN A 157 21.79 16.21 12.55
C ASN A 157 21.83 15.22 11.38
N VAL A 158 22.41 15.66 10.27
CA VAL A 158 22.91 14.80 9.19
C VAL A 158 24.40 14.59 9.43
N ARG A 159 24.85 13.35 9.49
CA ARG A 159 26.24 12.97 9.82
C ARG A 159 26.97 12.36 8.63
N ALA A 160 28.28 12.51 8.56
CA ALA A 160 29.07 11.94 7.46
C ALA A 160 29.02 10.39 7.40
N GLU A 161 28.81 9.74 8.55
CA GLU A 161 28.73 8.29 8.71
C GLU A 161 27.57 7.93 9.66
N PRO A 162 27.05 6.68 9.66
CA PRO A 162 25.94 6.24 10.52
C PRO A 162 26.38 6.01 11.98
N ARG A 163 27.11 6.95 12.57
CA ARG A 163 27.68 6.87 13.93
C ARG A 163 27.55 8.20 14.64
N LEU A 164 27.37 8.20 15.96
CA LEU A 164 27.08 9.39 16.77
C LEU A 164 28.28 10.33 16.95
N ASP A 165 29.50 9.82 16.82
CA ASP A 165 30.75 10.59 16.87
C ASP A 165 31.20 11.12 15.49
N ALA A 166 30.51 10.74 14.40
CA ALA A 166 30.80 11.21 13.06
C ALA A 166 30.49 12.71 12.90
N ALA A 167 31.25 13.38 12.05
CA ALA A 167 31.10 14.81 11.78
C ALA A 167 29.68 15.15 11.32
N VAL A 168 29.10 16.23 11.87
CA VAL A 168 27.81 16.77 11.42
C VAL A 168 28.04 17.58 10.14
N VAL A 169 27.46 17.13 9.02
CA VAL A 169 27.60 17.76 7.70
C VAL A 169 26.44 18.71 7.40
N ARG A 170 25.31 18.57 8.10
CA ARG A 170 24.15 19.45 8.01
C ARG A 170 23.32 19.38 9.29
N VAL A 171 22.58 20.45 9.57
CA VAL A 171 21.55 20.49 10.61
C VAL A 171 20.25 20.94 9.97
N LEU A 172 19.21 20.13 10.10
CA LEU A 172 17.87 20.42 9.57
C LEU A 172 17.13 21.31 10.58
N PRO A 173 16.71 22.53 10.21
CA PRO A 173 16.07 23.45 11.15
C PRO A 173 14.66 23.04 11.55
N GLY A 174 14.02 22.15 10.78
CA GLY A 174 12.68 21.64 11.02
C GLY A 174 12.38 20.44 10.10
N PRO A 175 11.10 20.02 10.03
CA PRO A 175 10.67 18.96 9.13
C PRO A 175 11.12 19.22 7.70
N THR A 176 11.85 18.27 7.13
CA THR A 176 12.50 18.41 5.83
C THR A 176 12.20 17.16 5.00
N ARG A 177 11.80 17.34 3.74
CA ARG A 177 11.73 16.20 2.81
C ARG A 177 13.14 15.74 2.49
N VAL A 178 13.39 14.46 2.70
CA VAL A 178 14.67 13.81 2.50
C VAL A 178 14.53 12.67 1.52
N HIS A 179 15.54 12.58 0.68
CA HIS A 179 15.68 11.56 -0.32
C HIS A 179 16.54 10.44 0.24
N VAL A 180 15.95 9.29 0.54
CA VAL A 180 16.68 8.15 1.12
C VAL A 180 17.10 7.21 0.01
N ARG A 181 18.41 7.11 -0.21
CA ARG A 181 18.99 6.21 -1.22
C ARG A 181 19.03 4.76 -0.76
N CYS A 182 19.51 4.55 0.45
CA CYS A 182 19.64 3.24 1.09
C CYS A 182 19.66 3.47 2.61
N GLN A 183 19.57 2.40 3.38
CA GLN A 183 19.66 2.44 4.83
C GLN A 183 20.60 1.36 5.35
N THR A 184 21.15 1.55 6.54
CA THR A 184 22.12 0.63 7.12
C THR A 184 22.05 0.64 8.63
N HIS A 185 22.60 -0.40 9.27
CA HIS A 185 22.78 -0.42 10.72
C HIS A 185 23.97 0.45 11.13
N GLY A 186 23.80 1.18 12.23
CA GLY A 186 24.79 2.10 12.78
C GLY A 186 24.73 2.21 14.29
N ASP A 187 25.17 3.34 14.83
CA ASP A 187 25.07 3.58 16.27
C ASP A 187 23.62 3.68 16.72
N LEU A 188 23.33 3.09 17.88
CA LEU A 188 22.01 3.12 18.50
C LEU A 188 21.64 4.54 18.95
N VAL A 189 20.57 5.10 18.37
CA VAL A 189 20.04 6.42 18.73
C VAL A 189 18.87 6.27 19.69
N ARG A 190 18.76 7.19 20.66
CA ARG A 190 17.61 7.28 21.58
C ARG A 190 17.07 8.71 21.57
N ALA A 191 15.81 8.87 21.19
CA ALA A 191 15.12 10.16 21.20
C ALA A 191 13.61 9.97 21.33
N ALA A 192 12.91 10.90 21.99
CA ALA A 192 11.45 10.87 22.16
C ALA A 192 10.87 9.52 22.67
N GLY A 193 11.62 8.81 23.52
CA GLY A 193 11.22 7.50 24.05
C GLY A 193 11.42 6.33 23.08
N LEU A 194 11.90 6.58 21.87
CA LEU A 194 12.24 5.57 20.86
C LEU A 194 13.72 5.21 20.94
N THR A 195 14.05 3.99 20.49
CA THR A 195 15.41 3.48 20.36
C THR A 195 15.53 2.74 19.02
N ASN A 196 16.49 3.13 18.17
CA ASN A 196 16.66 2.57 16.82
C ASN A 196 18.13 2.70 16.38
N ASP A 197 18.67 1.70 15.70
CA ASP A 197 20.03 1.65 15.13
C ASP A 197 20.04 1.78 13.61
N ALA A 198 18.90 1.97 12.95
CA ALA A 198 18.82 2.19 11.52
C ALA A 198 19.15 3.65 11.14
N TRP A 199 19.91 3.80 10.06
CA TRP A 199 20.34 5.08 9.51
C TRP A 199 20.08 5.14 8.00
N SER A 200 19.48 6.22 7.55
CA SER A 200 19.17 6.50 6.14
C SER A 200 20.27 7.34 5.50
N PHE A 201 20.84 6.87 4.39
CA PHE A 201 21.74 7.67 3.57
C PHE A 201 20.94 8.65 2.70
N VAL A 202 21.21 9.95 2.88
CA VAL A 202 20.53 11.08 2.24
C VAL A 202 21.53 11.87 1.38
N PRO A 203 21.79 11.44 0.12
CA PRO A 203 22.88 11.99 -0.70
C PRO A 203 22.75 13.50 -0.94
N ASP A 204 21.52 14.00 -1.08
CA ASP A 204 21.26 15.44 -1.30
C ASP A 204 21.69 16.31 -0.12
N LEU A 205 21.82 15.71 1.08
CA LEU A 205 22.29 16.35 2.30
C LEU A 205 23.72 15.96 2.68
N GLY A 206 24.34 15.07 1.89
CA GLY A 206 25.74 14.67 2.00
C GLY A 206 26.07 13.73 3.16
N GLY A 207 25.10 13.00 3.69
CA GLY A 207 25.35 12.13 4.84
C GLY A 207 24.18 11.22 5.23
N TYR A 208 24.12 10.85 6.51
CA TYR A 208 23.18 9.93 7.11
C TYR A 208 22.31 10.63 8.15
N VAL A 209 21.03 10.27 8.19
CA VAL A 209 20.07 10.66 9.23
C VAL A 209 19.60 9.39 9.94
N SER A 210 19.55 9.41 11.27
CA SER A 210 18.96 8.28 12.01
C SER A 210 17.47 8.16 11.68
N ASN A 211 17.00 6.94 11.41
CA ASN A 211 15.61 6.67 11.06
C ASN A 211 14.63 7.06 12.18
N ILE A 212 15.11 7.19 13.43
CA ILE A 212 14.31 7.75 14.53
C ILE A 212 13.74 9.12 14.18
N PHE A 213 14.43 9.92 13.37
CA PHE A 213 14.00 11.27 12.98
C PHE A 213 13.25 11.29 11.65
N VAL A 214 12.99 10.14 11.02
CA VAL A 214 12.13 10.03 9.85
C VAL A 214 10.69 9.83 10.34
N ASP A 215 9.75 10.60 9.78
CA ASP A 215 8.32 10.57 10.11
C ASP A 215 7.64 9.36 9.46
N HIS A 216 8.01 8.18 9.98
CA HIS A 216 7.50 6.89 9.56
C HIS A 216 7.44 5.94 10.77
N PRO A 217 6.40 5.10 10.90
CA PRO A 217 6.25 4.22 12.06
C PRO A 217 7.30 3.09 12.13
N ASP A 218 7.78 2.63 10.97
CA ASP A 218 8.75 1.53 10.91
C ASP A 218 10.17 1.99 11.24
N ALA A 219 10.87 1.22 12.08
CA ALA A 219 12.27 1.46 12.42
C ALA A 219 13.20 1.33 11.19
N TRP A 220 12.88 0.39 10.31
CA TRP A 220 13.53 0.16 9.01
C TRP A 220 12.56 0.59 7.92
N LEU A 221 12.95 1.52 7.07
CA LEU A 221 12.04 2.15 6.12
C LEU A 221 11.63 1.16 5.02
N PRO A 222 10.33 0.99 4.74
CA PRO A 222 9.87 0.11 3.68
C PRO A 222 10.28 0.64 2.30
N GLY A 223 10.64 -0.25 1.39
CA GLY A 223 11.01 0.11 0.02
C GLY A 223 12.36 0.85 -0.11
N VAL A 224 13.17 0.86 0.95
CA VAL A 224 14.55 1.35 0.93
C VAL A 224 15.49 0.16 1.10
N ASP A 225 16.36 -0.03 0.11
CA ASP A 225 17.36 -1.10 0.13
C ASP A 225 18.44 -0.86 1.19
N GLU A 226 19.11 -1.95 1.59
CA GLU A 226 20.28 -1.86 2.46
C GLU A 226 21.48 -1.29 1.69
N CYS A 227 22.26 -0.40 2.32
CA CYS A 227 23.59 -0.04 1.85
C CYS A 227 24.55 -1.21 2.12
#